data_AF-A0ABD5DHJ2-F1
#
_entry.id   AF-A0ABD5DHJ2-F1
#
_cell.length_a   1.000
_cell.length_b   1.000
_cell.length_c   1.000
_cell.angle_alpha   90.00
_cell.angle_beta   90.00
_cell.angle_gamma   90.00
#
_symmetry.space_group_name_H-M   'P 1'
#
loop_
_entity.id
_entity.type
_entity.pdbx_description
1 polymer ?
#
loop_
_entity_poly.entity_id
_entity_poly.type
_entity_poly.pdbx_seq_one_letter_code
_entity_poly.pdbx_strand_id
1 'polypeptide(L)'
;FYNELLTGVAYENYDLLRTDMLRCKNVKGFNIYHPVYGTLDTCNTVSASDSDQRIQQESYAAYVQDALYLTDNWIAVAGVRYQYYTQYAGKG
;
A
#
# COMPACT_ATOMS: atom_id res chain seq x y z
N PHE A 1 -22.14 -32.71 15.66
CA PHE A 1 -21.49 -32.14 14.47
C PHE A 1 -22.31 -30.97 13.99
N TYR A 2 -21.75 -29.77 14.08
CA TYR A 2 -22.30 -28.58 13.43
C TYR A 2 -21.18 -27.95 12.59
N ASN A 3 -21.56 -27.22 11.56
CA ASN A 3 -20.64 -26.60 10.63
C ASN A 3 -21.00 -25.12 10.47
N GLU A 4 -19.99 -24.27 10.52
CA GLU A 4 -20.13 -22.83 10.32
C GLU A 4 -19.46 -22.46 9.00
N LEU A 5 -20.29 -22.05 8.04
CA LEU A 5 -19.84 -21.67 6.71
C LEU A 5 -19.81 -20.15 6.61
N LEU A 6 -18.62 -19.59 6.39
CA LEU A 6 -18.40 -18.17 6.13
C LEU A 6 -18.00 -17.99 4.67
N THR A 7 -18.72 -17.16 3.95
CA THR A 7 -18.39 -16.81 2.56
C THR A 7 -18.44 -15.30 2.38
N GLY A 8 -17.61 -14.77 1.50
CA GLY A 8 -17.58 -13.34 1.27
C GLY A 8 -16.81 -12.95 0.02
N VAL A 9 -17.09 -11.74 -0.42
CA VAL A 9 -16.35 -11.05 -1.48
C VAL A 9 -15.80 -9.75 -0.91
N ALA A 10 -14.57 -9.42 -1.29
CA ALA A 10 -13.90 -8.19 -0.92
C ALA A 10 -13.52 -7.44 -2.19
N TYR A 11 -13.82 -6.15 -2.20
CA TYR A 11 -13.40 -5.21 -3.24
C TYR A 11 -12.52 -4.16 -2.60
N GLU A 12 -11.31 -3.99 -3.12
CA GLU A 12 -10.39 -2.97 -2.66
C GLU A 12 -9.92 -2.15 -3.87
N ASN A 13 -10.12 -0.84 -3.77
CA ASN A 13 -9.63 0.14 -4.73
C ASN A 13 -8.64 1.06 -4.03
N TYR A 14 -7.41 1.13 -4.55
CA TYR A 14 -6.35 1.96 -4.02
C TYR A 14 -5.82 2.86 -5.13
N ASP A 15 -6.13 4.15 -5.03
CA ASP A 15 -5.59 5.18 -5.91
C ASP A 15 -4.59 6.02 -5.12
N LEU A 16 -3.31 5.94 -5.50
CA LEU A 16 -2.26 6.73 -4.88
C LEU A 16 -1.61 7.64 -5.93
N LEU A 17 -1.91 8.92 -5.81
CA LEU A 17 -1.38 9.98 -6.65
C LEU A 17 -0.25 10.71 -5.90
N ARG A 18 0.99 10.57 -6.37
CA ARG A 18 2.13 11.40 -5.93
C ARG A 18 2.37 12.51 -6.95
N THR A 19 1.59 13.59 -6.83
CA THR A 19 1.59 14.71 -7.78
C THR A 19 2.91 15.48 -7.79
N ASP A 20 3.44 15.88 -6.63
CA ASP A 20 4.64 16.71 -6.58
C ASP A 20 5.65 16.21 -5.54
N MET A 21 6.70 15.55 -6.01
CA MET A 21 7.87 15.26 -5.18
C MET A 21 8.89 16.40 -5.33
N LEU A 22 8.98 17.26 -4.32
CA LEU A 22 10.04 18.26 -4.19
C LEU A 22 11.35 17.53 -3.89
N ARG A 23 12.21 17.38 -4.91
CA ARG A 23 13.51 16.72 -4.77
C ARG A 23 14.59 17.60 -5.36
N CYS A 24 15.21 18.42 -4.51
CA CYS A 24 16.31 19.28 -4.90
C CYS A 24 17.65 18.53 -4.93
N LYS A 25 18.61 19.04 -5.70
CA LYS A 25 20.02 18.59 -5.65
C LYS A 25 20.57 18.78 -4.24
N ASN A 26 21.44 17.87 -3.80
CA ASN A 26 22.14 17.97 -2.51
C ASN A 26 22.85 19.33 -2.40
N VAL A 27 22.33 20.22 -1.55
CA VAL A 27 22.97 21.48 -1.19
C VAL A 27 24.01 21.22 -0.11
N LYS A 28 25.27 21.56 -0.41
CA LYS A 28 26.36 21.55 0.58
C LYS A 28 26.42 22.94 1.23
N GLY A 29 26.40 22.98 2.55
CA GLY A 29 26.36 24.24 3.31
C GLY A 29 26.06 24.10 4.80
N PHE A 30 25.60 22.93 5.24
CA PHE A 30 25.37 22.65 6.66
C PHE A 30 26.65 22.13 7.32
N ASN A 31 27.22 22.91 8.24
CA ASN A 31 28.34 22.48 9.07
C ASN A 31 27.80 21.85 10.37
N ILE A 32 28.10 20.56 10.59
CA ILE A 32 27.66 19.80 11.76
C ILE A 32 28.31 20.31 13.06
N TYR A 33 29.50 20.91 12.97
CA TYR A 33 30.25 21.39 14.14
C TYR A 33 29.94 22.84 14.53
N HIS A 34 29.25 23.60 13.66
CA HIS A 34 28.71 24.93 13.95
C HIS A 34 27.48 25.18 13.05
N PRO A 35 26.28 24.73 13.49
CA PRO A 35 25.08 24.86 12.66
C PRO A 35 24.58 26.31 12.64
N VAL A 36 24.51 26.90 11.45
CA VAL A 36 23.78 28.16 11.21
C VAL A 36 22.53 27.80 10.42
N TYR A 37 21.36 28.01 11.04
CA TYR A 37 20.07 27.71 10.43
C TYR A 37 19.58 28.89 9.57
N GLY A 38 18.86 28.60 8.48
CA GLY A 38 18.28 29.63 7.59
C GLY A 38 19.16 30.07 6.41
N THR A 39 20.36 29.51 6.24
CA THR A 39 21.28 29.76 5.11
C THR A 39 21.15 28.76 3.96
N LEU A 40 20.31 27.73 4.12
CA LEU A 40 19.97 26.79 3.06
C LEU A 40 18.78 27.34 2.26
N ASP A 41 18.98 27.52 0.95
CA ASP A 41 17.91 27.94 0.05
C ASP A 41 16.68 27.02 0.14
N THR A 42 15.49 27.62 0.10
CA THR A 42 14.24 26.86 0.10
C THR A 42 14.15 26.03 -1.19
N CYS A 43 13.93 24.72 -1.02
CA CYS A 43 13.79 23.80 -2.13
C CYS A 43 12.46 24.06 -2.86
N ASN A 44 12.51 24.85 -3.93
CA ASN A 44 11.34 25.19 -4.77
C ASN A 44 11.33 24.42 -6.10
N THR A 45 12.28 23.50 -6.33
CA THR A 45 12.38 22.77 -7.60
C THR A 45 11.58 21.47 -7.54
N VAL A 46 10.46 21.45 -8.25
CA VAL A 46 9.67 20.24 -8.50
C VAL A 46 10.45 19.29 -9.40
N SER A 47 10.63 18.04 -9.00
CA SER A 47 11.31 17.03 -9.83
C SER A 47 10.33 16.44 -10.83
N ALA A 48 10.17 17.10 -11.98
CA ALA A 48 9.27 16.66 -13.05
C ALA A 48 9.49 15.20 -13.52
N SER A 49 10.70 14.65 -13.38
CA SER A 49 11.01 13.25 -13.78
C SER A 49 10.60 12.19 -12.75
N ASP A 50 10.30 12.59 -11.50
CA ASP A 50 9.86 11.71 -10.40
C ASP A 50 8.43 12.05 -9.92
N SER A 51 7.86 13.18 -10.37
CA SER A 51 6.45 13.57 -10.24
C SER A 51 5.56 12.71 -11.16
N ASP A 52 4.27 12.65 -10.87
CA ASP A 52 3.25 11.87 -11.60
C ASP A 52 3.40 10.34 -11.53
N GLN A 53 3.89 9.83 -10.39
CA GLN A 53 3.70 8.41 -10.08
C GLN A 53 2.25 8.16 -9.66
N ARG A 54 1.46 7.66 -10.62
CA ARG A 54 0.12 7.14 -10.39
C ARG A 54 0.22 5.63 -10.22
N ILE A 55 -0.05 5.17 -8.99
CA ILE A 55 -0.19 3.75 -8.69
C ILE A 55 -1.67 3.53 -8.41
N GLN A 56 -2.35 2.93 -9.38
CA GLN A 56 -3.72 2.45 -9.22
C GLN A 56 -3.68 0.95 -9.06
N GLN A 57 -4.15 0.47 -7.91
CA GLN A 57 -4.30 -0.96 -7.65
C GLN A 57 -5.77 -1.24 -7.38
N GLU A 58 -6.38 -2.07 -8.22
CA GLU A 58 -7.72 -2.56 -8.03
C GLU A 58 -7.64 -4.07 -7.77
N SER A 59 -8.27 -4.53 -6.69
CA SER A 59 -8.28 -5.96 -6.37
C SER A 59 -9.64 -6.44 -5.94
N TYR A 60 -9.97 -7.63 -6.44
CA TYR A 60 -11.20 -8.35 -6.15
C TYR A 60 -10.79 -9.68 -5.53
N ALA A 61 -11.34 -9.99 -4.36
CA ALA A 61 -11.12 -11.28 -3.72
C ALA A 61 -12.45 -11.94 -3.36
N ALA A 62 -12.49 -13.25 -3.47
CA ALA A 62 -13.58 -14.07 -2.97
C ALA A 62 -13.00 -15.12 -2.03
N TYR A 63 -13.69 -15.38 -0.92
CA TYR A 63 -13.25 -16.35 0.08
C TYR A 63 -14.40 -17.19 0.60
N VAL A 64 -14.05 -18.42 0.96
CA VAL A 64 -14.91 -19.42 1.60
C VAL A 64 -14.11 -20.02 2.75
N GLN A 65 -14.71 -20.11 3.92
CA GLN A 65 -14.18 -20.77 5.09
C GLN A 65 -15.27 -21.64 5.71
N ASP A 66 -14.89 -22.85 6.12
CA ASP A 66 -15.75 -23.80 6.81
C ASP A 66 -15.08 -24.22 8.13
N ALA A 67 -15.83 -24.14 9.22
CA ALA A 67 -15.42 -24.59 10.54
C ALA A 67 -16.28 -25.79 10.95
N LEU A 68 -15.64 -26.95 11.03
CA LEU A 68 -16.23 -28.24 11.36
C LEU A 68 -15.99 -28.59 12.83
N TYR A 69 -17.06 -28.73 13.59
CA TYR A 69 -17.01 -29.13 14.99
C TYR A 69 -17.13 -30.66 15.08
N LEU A 70 -15.99 -31.32 15.21
CA LEU A 70 -15.86 -32.78 15.21
C LEU A 70 -16.24 -33.40 16.56
N THR A 71 -15.84 -32.76 17.65
CA THR A 71 -16.13 -33.14 19.05
C THR A 71 -16.26 -31.86 19.88
N ASP A 72 -16.74 -31.93 21.13
CA ASP A 72 -16.80 -30.79 22.07
C ASP A 72 -15.44 -30.09 22.32
N ASN A 73 -14.34 -30.72 21.92
CA ASN A 73 -12.97 -30.25 22.14
C ASN A 73 -12.19 -30.00 20.83
N TRP A 74 -12.75 -30.33 19.67
CA TRP A 74 -12.00 -30.29 18.40
C TRP A 74 -12.78 -29.59 17.30
N ILE A 75 -12.16 -28.54 16.78
CA ILE A 75 -12.65 -27.73 15.68
C ILE A 75 -11.63 -27.81 14.55
N ALA A 76 -12.05 -28.25 13.37
CA ALA A 76 -11.24 -28.25 12.17
C ALA A 76 -11.69 -27.09 11.28
N VAL A 77 -10.77 -26.21 10.89
CA VAL A 77 -11.08 -25.05 10.05
C VAL A 77 -10.33 -25.18 8.74
N ALA A 78 -11.06 -25.05 7.63
CA ALA A 78 -10.50 -25.02 6.29
C ALA A 78 -11.02 -23.79 5.55
N GLY A 79 -10.16 -23.16 4.76
CA GLY A 79 -10.56 -21.98 3.99
C GLY A 79 -9.76 -21.83 2.71
N VAL A 80 -10.40 -21.22 1.71
CA VAL A 80 -9.85 -20.96 0.40
C VAL A 80 -10.15 -19.50 0.03
N ARG A 81 -9.16 -18.82 -0.53
CA ARG A 81 -9.31 -17.44 -1.03
C ARG A 81 -8.76 -17.35 -2.44
N TYR A 82 -9.56 -16.80 -3.34
CA TYR A 82 -9.14 -16.43 -4.68
C TYR A 82 -9.07 -14.91 -4.77
N GLN A 83 -7.94 -14.38 -5.27
CA GLN A 83 -7.74 -12.94 -5.39
C GLN A 83 -7.24 -12.60 -6.80
N TYR A 84 -7.93 -11.69 -7.45
CA TYR A 84 -7.55 -11.08 -8.71
C TYR A 84 -7.13 -9.64 -8.46
N TYR A 85 -5.97 -9.24 -8.97
CA TYR A 85 -5.46 -7.89 -8.81
C TYR A 85 -5.01 -7.33 -10.15
N THR A 86 -5.33 -6.06 -10.39
CA THR A 86 -4.77 -5.26 -11.47
C THR A 86 -3.96 -4.15 -10.83
N GLN A 87 -2.69 -4.05 -11.21
CA GLN A 87 -1.82 -2.94 -10.83
C GLN A 87 -1.48 -2.15 -12.08
N TYR A 88 -1.94 -0.91 -12.12
CA TYR A 88 -1.51 0.10 -13.06
C TYR A 88 -0.45 0.95 -12.37
N ALA A 89 0.81 0.62 -12.63
CA ALA A 89 1.95 1.43 -12.25
C ALA A 89 2.43 2.20 -13.49
N GLY A 90 1.99 3.45 -13.62
CA GLY A 90 2.43 4.36 -14.68
C GLY A 90 3.44 5.36 -14.14
N LYS A 91 4.55 5.56 -14.86
CA LYS A 91 5.43 6.73 -14.71
C LYS A 91 5.39 7.49 -16.03
N GLY A 92 5.06 8.78 -15.99
CA GLY A 92 4.99 9.67 -17.16
C GLY A 92 5.66 10.98 -16.83
#